data_AF-S4PPE1-F1
#
_entry.id   AF-S4PPE1-F1
#
_cell.length_a   1.000
_cell.length_b   1.000
_cell.length_c   1.000
_cell.angle_alpha   90.00
_cell.angle_beta   90.00
_cell.angle_gamma   90.00
#
_symmetry.space_group_name_H-M   'P 1'
#
loop_
_entity.id
_entity.type
_entity.pdbx_description
1 polymer ?
#
loop_
_entity_poly.entity_id
_entity_poly.type
_entity_poly.pdbx_seq_one_letter_code
_entity_poly.pdbx_strand_id
1 'polypeptide(L)'
;MMESWTHKYPIDQWPVLAFTGAPASFPVQHENVHLQKYLTWSSEILSKSRLFIKKNMNNGGFLGIHLRNGQDWVKACQHIPDSPKLFSAPQCVGYKNEKGKLTSSMCLPHKSDIIKQVKRALKKFKDIKYVFVASDSNHMIEDLQSSLKNSEITVLRLQPSNPHLDLAVLGQANYFIGNCVSSFTAFVKRERDTKGLPSEFWSFPDRKKSKHEE
;
A
#
# COMPACT_ATOMS: atom_id res chain seq x y z
N MET A 1 16.55 18.40 -22.77
CA MET A 1 16.10 17.00 -22.96
C MET A 1 15.00 16.87 -23.99
N MET A 2 13.85 17.57 -23.85
CA MET A 2 12.77 17.53 -24.85
C MET A 2 13.25 17.95 -26.25
N GLU A 3 14.01 19.03 -26.34
CA GLU A 3 14.60 19.53 -27.60
C GLU A 3 15.44 18.48 -28.34
N SER A 4 16.23 17.69 -27.59
CA SER A 4 17.06 16.62 -28.16
C SER A 4 16.22 15.48 -28.72
N TRP A 5 15.11 15.13 -28.03
CA TRP A 5 14.18 14.10 -28.52
C TRP A 5 13.46 14.55 -29.78
N THR A 6 12.91 15.77 -29.80
CA THR A 6 12.18 16.31 -30.96
C THR A 6 13.09 16.53 -32.17
N HIS A 7 14.37 16.89 -31.93
CA HIS A 7 15.34 17.03 -33.01
C HIS A 7 15.76 15.67 -33.60
N LYS A 8 16.00 14.66 -32.75
CA LYS A 8 16.44 13.33 -33.20
C LYS A 8 15.31 12.50 -33.80
N TYR A 9 14.10 12.68 -33.28
CA TYR A 9 12.91 11.92 -33.66
C TYR A 9 11.77 12.87 -34.04
N PRO A 10 11.89 13.60 -35.17
CA PRO A 10 10.85 14.52 -35.60
C PRO A 10 9.60 13.73 -36.08
N ILE A 11 8.41 14.32 -35.88
CA ILE A 11 7.12 13.62 -36.03
C ILE A 11 6.80 13.20 -37.48
N ASP A 12 7.30 13.94 -38.45
CA ASP A 12 7.16 13.67 -39.89
C ASP A 12 7.91 12.41 -40.31
N GLN A 13 9.02 12.08 -39.65
CA GLN A 13 9.82 10.89 -39.91
C GLN A 13 9.52 9.74 -38.95
N TRP A 14 9.20 10.06 -37.70
CA TRP A 14 8.96 9.13 -36.61
C TRP A 14 7.58 9.35 -35.99
N PRO A 15 6.48 9.06 -36.72
CA PRO A 15 5.13 9.31 -36.25
C PRO A 15 4.74 8.43 -35.04
N VAL A 16 5.47 7.32 -34.82
CA VAL A 16 5.28 6.40 -33.71
C VAL A 16 6.63 6.08 -33.09
N LEU A 17 6.78 6.38 -31.80
CA LEU A 17 7.89 5.92 -30.97
C LEU A 17 7.45 4.70 -30.16
N ALA A 18 7.86 3.51 -30.59
CA ALA A 18 7.56 2.26 -29.93
C ALA A 18 8.74 1.83 -29.03
N PHE A 19 8.47 1.63 -27.73
CA PHE A 19 9.47 1.22 -26.76
C PHE A 19 9.20 -0.21 -26.27
N THR A 20 10.26 -1.00 -26.12
CA THR A 20 10.17 -2.38 -25.57
C THR A 20 9.91 -2.43 -24.07
N GLY A 21 10.14 -1.32 -23.37
CA GLY A 21 9.80 -1.11 -21.97
C GLY A 21 9.26 0.30 -21.76
N ALA A 22 8.61 0.55 -20.62
CA ALA A 22 8.12 1.88 -20.29
C ALA A 22 9.29 2.89 -20.25
N PRO A 23 9.25 4.00 -21.00
CA PRO A 23 10.29 5.03 -20.98
C PRO A 23 10.15 5.91 -19.72
N ALA A 24 10.20 5.27 -18.55
CA ALA A 24 9.98 5.88 -17.24
C ALA A 24 10.85 5.21 -16.18
N SER A 25 11.11 5.91 -15.09
CA SER A 25 11.87 5.35 -13.97
C SER A 25 11.04 4.36 -13.15
N PHE A 26 11.74 3.43 -12.51
CA PHE A 26 11.19 2.64 -11.42
C PHE A 26 12.14 2.71 -10.21
N PRO A 27 11.67 3.11 -9.00
CA PRO A 27 10.32 3.60 -8.70
C PRO A 27 9.98 4.92 -9.40
N VAL A 28 8.70 5.31 -9.33
CA VAL A 28 8.21 6.59 -9.87
C VAL A 28 8.97 7.77 -9.25
N GLN A 29 9.38 8.74 -10.08
CA GLN A 29 10.01 9.98 -9.58
C GLN A 29 9.02 10.79 -8.73
N HIS A 30 9.55 11.54 -7.76
CA HIS A 30 8.73 12.31 -6.81
C HIS A 30 7.78 13.27 -7.54
N GLU A 31 8.27 13.91 -8.60
CA GLU A 31 7.54 14.88 -9.40
C GLU A 31 6.31 14.26 -10.09
N ASN A 32 6.33 12.95 -10.34
CA ASN A 32 5.29 12.23 -11.07
C ASN A 32 4.27 11.53 -10.15
N VAL A 33 4.49 11.51 -8.83
CA VAL A 33 3.62 10.81 -7.85
C VAL A 33 2.18 11.33 -7.91
N HIS A 34 2.02 12.65 -8.03
CA HIS A 34 0.71 13.31 -8.03
C HIS A 34 -0.15 12.98 -9.26
N LEU A 35 0.45 12.45 -10.34
CA LEU A 35 -0.27 12.08 -11.57
C LEU A 35 -1.25 10.92 -11.37
N GLN A 36 -1.18 10.20 -10.25
CA GLN A 36 -2.16 9.19 -9.87
C GLN A 36 -3.60 9.74 -9.86
N LYS A 37 -3.80 11.06 -9.68
CA LYS A 37 -5.13 11.70 -9.74
C LYS A 37 -5.85 11.52 -11.09
N TYR A 38 -5.11 11.23 -12.16
CA TYR A 38 -5.66 10.98 -13.49
C TYR A 38 -5.98 9.50 -13.74
N LEU A 39 -5.53 8.59 -12.87
CA LEU A 39 -5.86 7.17 -12.97
C LEU A 39 -7.18 6.89 -12.26
N THR A 40 -8.27 6.86 -13.03
CA THR A 40 -9.61 6.57 -12.53
C THR A 40 -9.96 5.10 -12.74
N TRP A 41 -10.54 4.47 -11.72
CA TRP A 41 -11.10 3.12 -11.84
C TRP A 41 -12.17 3.06 -12.93
N SER A 42 -12.20 1.95 -13.69
CA SER A 42 -13.30 1.67 -14.60
C SER A 42 -14.63 1.59 -13.83
N SER A 43 -15.73 1.88 -14.52
CA SER A 43 -17.08 1.79 -13.95
C SER A 43 -17.36 0.41 -13.35
N GLU A 44 -16.83 -0.65 -13.98
CA GLU A 44 -16.94 -2.03 -13.52
C GLU A 44 -16.26 -2.25 -12.16
N ILE A 45 -14.97 -1.92 -12.04
CA ILE A 45 -14.21 -2.12 -10.79
C ILE A 45 -14.77 -1.24 -9.67
N LEU A 46 -15.13 0.01 -9.99
CA LEU A 46 -15.72 0.92 -9.04
C LEU A 46 -17.07 0.40 -8.52
N SER A 47 -17.93 -0.13 -9.40
CA SER A 47 -19.22 -0.70 -8.99
C SER A 47 -19.04 -1.96 -8.15
N LYS A 48 -18.12 -2.86 -8.55
CA LYS A 48 -17.80 -4.08 -7.78
C LYS A 48 -17.26 -3.76 -6.39
N SER A 49 -16.35 -2.79 -6.27
CA SER A 49 -15.78 -2.39 -4.98
C SER A 49 -16.83 -1.80 -4.05
N ARG A 50 -17.68 -0.89 -4.55
CA ARG A 50 -18.79 -0.30 -3.79
C ARG A 50 -19.80 -1.34 -3.36
N LEU A 51 -20.16 -2.27 -4.24
CA LEU A 51 -21.07 -3.36 -3.90
C LEU A 51 -20.49 -4.28 -2.82
N PHE A 52 -19.21 -4.62 -2.92
CA PHE A 52 -18.52 -5.42 -1.90
C PHE A 52 -18.53 -4.72 -0.54
N ILE A 53 -18.17 -3.44 -0.49
CA ILE A 53 -18.19 -2.65 0.75
C ILE A 53 -19.63 -2.57 1.30
N LYS A 54 -20.62 -2.24 0.47
CA LYS A 54 -22.03 -2.15 0.88
C LYS A 54 -22.59 -3.48 1.40
N LYS A 55 -22.19 -4.61 0.83
CA LYS A 55 -22.71 -5.93 1.24
C LYS A 55 -22.08 -6.43 2.53
N ASN A 56 -20.81 -6.13 2.77
CA ASN A 56 -20.04 -6.76 3.85
C ASN A 56 -19.62 -5.79 4.98
N MET A 57 -19.68 -4.47 4.75
CA MET A 57 -19.17 -3.43 5.64
C MET A 57 -20.11 -2.20 5.67
N ASN A 58 -21.42 -2.42 5.88
CA ASN A 58 -22.45 -1.36 5.77
C ASN A 58 -22.66 -0.49 7.01
N ASN A 59 -22.27 -0.95 8.21
CA ASN A 59 -22.70 -0.33 9.47
C ASN A 59 -21.58 0.38 10.24
N GLY A 60 -20.48 0.75 9.57
CA GLY A 60 -19.34 1.43 10.16
C GLY A 60 -18.19 1.60 9.18
N GLY A 61 -17.15 2.32 9.61
CA GLY A 61 -15.93 2.46 8.84
C GLY A 61 -15.11 1.17 8.80
N PHE A 62 -14.14 1.12 7.90
CA PHE A 62 -13.22 -0.02 7.80
C PHE A 62 -11.76 0.40 7.72
N LEU A 63 -10.92 -0.41 8.35
CA LEU A 63 -9.48 -0.40 8.25
C LEU A 63 -9.07 -1.29 7.08
N GLY A 64 -8.44 -0.72 6.05
CA GLY A 64 -7.80 -1.49 4.99
C GLY A 64 -6.37 -1.83 5.37
N ILE A 65 -5.96 -3.08 5.20
CA ILE A 65 -4.58 -3.49 5.39
C ILE A 65 -4.06 -4.26 4.19
N HIS A 66 -2.79 -4.03 3.85
CA HIS A 66 -2.09 -4.80 2.82
C HIS A 66 -0.95 -5.61 3.44
N LEU A 67 -1.03 -6.93 3.31
CA LEU A 67 -0.01 -7.87 3.73
C LEU A 67 0.71 -8.39 2.48
N ARG A 68 2.00 -8.07 2.36
CA ARG A 68 2.87 -8.61 1.32
C ARG A 68 3.79 -9.64 1.97
N ASN A 69 3.47 -10.91 1.82
CA ASN A 69 4.12 -12.02 2.54
C ASN A 69 4.25 -13.30 1.70
N GLY A 70 4.17 -13.20 0.37
CA GLY A 70 4.55 -14.26 -0.55
C GLY A 70 6.02 -14.68 -0.42
N GLN A 71 6.33 -15.91 -0.86
CA GLN A 71 7.67 -16.50 -0.70
C GLN A 71 8.76 -15.72 -1.47
N ASP A 72 8.42 -15.15 -2.62
CA ASP A 72 9.27 -14.23 -3.38
C ASP A 72 9.60 -12.97 -2.56
N TRP A 73 8.60 -12.46 -1.85
CA TRP A 73 8.74 -11.26 -1.04
C TRP A 73 9.64 -11.47 0.17
N VAL A 74 9.55 -12.64 0.81
CA VAL A 74 10.46 -13.01 1.92
C VAL A 74 11.91 -12.93 1.46
N LYS A 75 12.22 -13.42 0.27
CA LYS A 75 13.57 -13.32 -0.32
C LYS A 75 13.94 -11.88 -0.66
N ALA A 76 13.05 -11.11 -1.28
CA ALA A 76 13.31 -9.71 -1.60
C ALA A 76 13.65 -8.88 -0.36
N CYS A 77 12.97 -9.11 0.77
CA CYS A 77 13.23 -8.40 2.02
C CYS A 77 14.57 -8.75 2.69
N GLN A 78 15.25 -9.83 2.29
CA GLN A 78 16.60 -10.14 2.79
C GLN A 78 17.64 -9.12 2.28
N HIS A 79 17.38 -8.45 1.16
CA HIS A 79 18.29 -7.47 0.55
C HIS A 79 18.16 -6.05 1.10
N ILE A 80 17.29 -5.82 2.10
CA ILE A 80 17.09 -4.50 2.70
C ILE A 80 18.37 -3.86 3.26
N PRO A 81 19.31 -4.60 3.92
CA PRO A 81 20.55 -4.01 4.42
C PRO A 81 21.36 -3.27 3.34
N ASP A 82 21.34 -3.79 2.11
CA ASP A 82 22.12 -3.28 0.98
C ASP A 82 21.31 -2.36 0.06
N SER A 83 19.97 -2.34 0.20
CA SER A 83 19.06 -1.63 -0.70
C SER A 83 18.11 -0.69 0.06
N PRO A 84 18.60 0.49 0.51
CA PRO A 84 17.80 1.42 1.30
C PRO A 84 16.62 2.05 0.54
N LYS A 85 16.64 1.99 -0.79
CA LYS A 85 15.59 2.49 -1.69
C LYS A 85 14.89 1.36 -2.45
N LEU A 86 14.85 0.14 -1.89
CA LEU A 86 14.27 -1.02 -2.56
C LEU A 86 12.83 -0.73 -2.99
N PHE A 87 12.55 -0.94 -4.28
CA PHE A 87 11.23 -0.77 -4.87
C PHE A 87 10.57 0.56 -4.50
N SER A 88 9.43 0.54 -3.80
CA SER A 88 8.65 1.73 -3.46
C SER A 88 8.97 2.31 -2.09
N ALA A 89 10.04 1.87 -1.42
CA ALA A 89 10.44 2.39 -0.11
C ALA A 89 10.46 3.94 0.03
N PRO A 90 10.85 4.72 -1.00
CA PRO A 90 10.76 6.19 -0.93
C PRO A 90 9.40 6.76 -0.52
N GLN A 91 8.29 6.02 -0.70
CA GLN A 91 6.96 6.45 -0.28
C GLN A 91 6.81 6.65 1.24
N CYS A 92 7.64 5.97 2.05
CA CYS A 92 7.65 6.14 3.49
C CYS A 92 8.93 6.81 4.00
N VAL A 93 10.12 6.34 3.60
CA VAL A 93 11.40 6.87 4.10
C VAL A 93 11.83 8.16 3.41
N GLY A 94 11.17 8.53 2.31
CA GLY A 94 11.51 9.70 1.51
C GLY A 94 12.50 9.39 0.39
N TYR A 95 12.53 10.24 -0.63
CA TYR A 95 13.36 10.03 -1.84
C TYR A 95 14.86 10.19 -1.57
N LYS A 96 15.22 10.85 -0.46
CA LYS A 96 16.57 11.03 0.06
C LYS A 96 16.75 10.36 1.43
N ASN A 97 15.86 9.44 1.83
CA ASN A 97 15.82 8.83 3.16
C ASN A 97 15.66 9.84 4.31
N GLU A 98 15.07 11.00 4.02
CA GLU A 98 14.94 12.11 4.95
C GLU A 98 13.98 11.82 6.13
N LYS A 99 13.18 10.75 6.04
CA LYS A 99 12.23 10.32 7.09
C LYS A 99 12.71 9.10 7.89
N GLY A 100 13.96 8.66 7.67
CA GLY A 100 14.58 7.56 8.41
C GLY A 100 15.12 6.45 7.51
N LYS A 101 15.69 5.40 8.14
CA LYS A 101 16.25 4.24 7.45
C LYS A 101 15.16 3.20 7.19
N LEU A 102 15.22 2.55 6.03
CA LEU A 102 14.40 1.38 5.74
C LEU A 102 14.86 0.18 6.58
N THR A 103 13.95 -0.44 7.31
CA THR A 103 14.23 -1.62 8.16
C THR A 103 13.57 -2.88 7.60
N SER A 104 14.09 -4.05 7.96
CA SER A 104 13.51 -5.33 7.52
C SER A 104 12.07 -5.51 8.02
N SER A 105 11.72 -4.98 9.19
CA SER A 105 10.36 -5.03 9.75
C SER A 105 9.37 -4.11 9.01
N MET A 106 9.84 -3.12 8.25
CA MET A 106 9.00 -2.33 7.33
C MET A 106 8.74 -3.07 6.01
N CYS A 107 9.66 -3.96 5.60
CA CYS A 107 9.53 -4.79 4.41
C CYS A 107 8.71 -6.06 4.67
N LEU A 108 8.98 -6.76 5.78
CA LEU A 108 8.33 -7.99 6.19
C LEU A 108 8.06 -7.93 7.70
N PRO A 109 6.96 -7.29 8.13
CA PRO A 109 6.64 -7.14 9.54
C PRO A 109 6.32 -8.48 10.20
N HIS A 110 6.68 -8.61 11.48
CA HIS A 110 6.33 -9.80 12.26
C HIS A 110 4.83 -9.82 12.56
N LYS A 111 4.24 -11.02 12.64
CA LYS A 111 2.81 -11.21 12.93
C LYS A 111 2.35 -10.44 14.18
N SER A 112 3.15 -10.46 15.25
CA SER A 112 2.89 -9.72 16.49
C SER A 112 2.80 -8.21 16.29
N ASP A 113 3.66 -7.66 15.43
CA ASP A 113 3.70 -6.22 15.15
C ASP A 113 2.51 -5.77 14.30
N ILE A 114 2.08 -6.61 13.34
CA ILE A 114 0.87 -6.42 12.56
C ILE A 114 -0.33 -6.33 13.50
N ILE A 115 -0.52 -7.32 14.37
CA ILE A 115 -1.64 -7.37 15.33
C ILE A 115 -1.61 -6.15 16.26
N LYS A 116 -0.43 -5.78 16.78
CA LYS A 116 -0.27 -4.61 17.66
C LYS A 116 -0.65 -3.31 16.95
N GLN A 117 -0.18 -3.10 15.72
CA GLN A 117 -0.49 -1.90 14.94
C GLN A 117 -1.97 -1.84 14.53
N VAL A 118 -2.58 -2.97 14.15
CA VAL A 118 -4.02 -3.06 13.88
C VAL A 118 -4.83 -2.68 15.12
N LYS A 119 -4.53 -3.25 16.29
CA LYS A 119 -5.20 -2.89 17.55
C LYS A 119 -5.03 -1.41 17.89
N ARG A 120 -3.84 -0.83 17.67
CA ARG A 120 -3.59 0.60 17.87
C ARG A 120 -4.45 1.47 16.95
N ALA A 121 -4.56 1.10 15.67
CA ALA A 121 -5.39 1.82 14.72
C ALA A 121 -6.87 1.75 15.10
N LEU A 122 -7.38 0.58 15.47
CA LEU A 122 -8.78 0.40 15.89
C LEU A 122 -9.11 1.19 17.17
N LYS A 123 -8.18 1.28 18.13
CA LYS A 123 -8.35 2.15 19.31
C LYS A 123 -8.40 3.64 18.96
N LYS A 124 -7.65 4.06 17.94
CA LYS A 124 -7.59 5.45 17.47
C LYS A 124 -8.86 5.85 16.71
N PHE A 125 -9.47 4.93 15.96
CA PHE A 125 -10.64 5.20 15.12
C PHE A 125 -11.84 4.37 15.59
N LYS A 126 -12.62 4.93 16.53
CA LYS A 126 -13.75 4.23 17.18
C LYS A 126 -14.88 3.85 16.22
N ASP A 127 -15.03 4.56 15.11
CA ASP A 127 -16.09 4.32 14.13
C ASP A 127 -15.77 3.14 13.18
N ILE A 128 -14.56 2.57 13.27
CA ILE A 128 -14.17 1.41 12.47
C ILE A 128 -14.73 0.13 13.10
N LYS A 129 -15.52 -0.60 12.32
CA LYS A 129 -16.11 -1.91 12.69
C LYS A 129 -15.57 -3.08 11.88
N TYR A 130 -14.81 -2.80 10.82
CA TYR A 130 -14.33 -3.82 9.89
C TYR A 130 -12.83 -3.69 9.64
N VAL A 131 -12.17 -4.83 9.43
CA VAL A 131 -10.79 -4.91 8.92
C VAL A 131 -10.83 -5.66 7.60
N PHE A 132 -10.50 -4.97 6.51
CA PHE A 132 -10.35 -5.57 5.20
C PHE A 132 -8.89 -5.90 4.95
N VAL A 133 -8.60 -7.16 4.62
CA VAL A 133 -7.25 -7.65 4.35
C VAL A 133 -7.08 -7.99 2.88
N ALA A 134 -6.15 -7.30 2.22
CA ALA A 134 -5.58 -7.71 0.94
C ALA A 134 -4.23 -8.39 1.18
N SER A 135 -4.00 -9.54 0.56
CA SER A 135 -2.72 -10.25 0.63
C SER A 135 -2.41 -11.00 -0.64
N ASP A 136 -1.12 -11.11 -0.96
CA ASP A 136 -0.61 -11.94 -2.04
C ASP A 136 -0.49 -13.43 -1.67
N SER A 137 -0.54 -13.74 -0.36
CA SER A 137 -0.44 -15.11 0.16
C SER A 137 -1.28 -15.27 1.42
N ASN A 138 -0.70 -15.08 2.61
CA ASN A 138 -1.38 -15.29 3.88
C ASN A 138 -2.13 -14.02 4.30
N HIS A 139 -3.45 -14.13 4.43
CA HIS A 139 -4.33 -13.04 4.85
C HIS A 139 -4.45 -12.90 6.38
N MET A 140 -3.86 -13.81 7.17
CA MET A 140 -3.89 -13.78 8.64
C MET A 140 -5.30 -13.66 9.24
N ILE A 141 -6.33 -14.16 8.55
CA ILE A 141 -7.73 -13.98 8.97
C ILE A 141 -7.96 -14.57 10.37
N GLU A 142 -7.54 -15.81 10.59
CA GLU A 142 -7.72 -16.50 11.88
C GLU A 142 -6.95 -15.83 13.02
N ASP A 143 -5.72 -15.37 12.75
CA ASP A 143 -4.88 -14.68 13.72
C ASP A 143 -5.48 -13.33 14.14
N LEU A 144 -5.98 -12.57 13.18
CA LEU A 144 -6.60 -11.27 13.39
C LEU A 144 -7.95 -11.42 14.11
N GLN A 145 -8.81 -12.33 13.65
CA GLN A 145 -10.06 -12.65 14.32
C GLN A 145 -9.80 -13.10 15.75
N SER A 146 -8.80 -13.97 15.96
CA SER A 146 -8.47 -14.47 17.29
C SER A 146 -7.94 -13.40 18.22
N SER A 147 -7.18 -12.45 17.69
CA SER A 147 -6.65 -11.33 18.45
C SER A 147 -7.70 -10.26 18.78
N LEU A 148 -8.82 -10.22 18.04
CA LEU A 148 -9.87 -9.22 18.11
C LEU A 148 -11.21 -9.78 18.65
N LYS A 149 -11.25 -11.02 19.17
CA LYS A 149 -12.49 -11.69 19.65
C LYS A 149 -13.29 -10.88 20.66
N ASN A 150 -12.63 -10.09 21.50
CA ASN A 150 -13.27 -9.26 22.53
C ASN A 150 -13.68 -7.87 22.00
N SER A 151 -13.68 -7.69 20.68
CA SER A 151 -14.07 -6.45 20.01
C SER A 151 -15.17 -6.77 19.00
N GLU A 152 -16.11 -5.85 18.79
CA GLU A 152 -17.15 -5.98 17.76
C GLU A 152 -16.60 -5.69 16.35
N ILE A 153 -15.43 -6.27 16.03
CA ILE A 153 -14.70 -6.04 14.78
C ILE A 153 -14.79 -7.28 13.90
N THR A 154 -15.26 -7.10 12.67
CA THR A 154 -15.28 -8.18 11.67
C THR A 154 -14.07 -8.08 10.75
N VAL A 155 -13.35 -9.19 10.58
CA VAL A 155 -12.19 -9.28 9.67
C VAL A 155 -12.59 -10.01 8.39
N LEU A 156 -12.30 -9.42 7.24
CA LEU A 156 -12.77 -9.85 5.92
C LEU A 156 -11.65 -9.82 4.88
N ARG A 157 -11.80 -10.60 3.81
CA ARG A 157 -10.99 -10.55 2.59
C ARG A 157 -11.89 -10.75 1.36
N LEU A 158 -11.39 -10.40 0.17
CA LEU A 158 -12.06 -10.80 -1.07
C LEU A 158 -11.95 -12.31 -1.30
N GLN A 159 -13.04 -12.92 -1.79
CA GLN A 159 -13.09 -14.32 -2.23
C GLN A 159 -13.92 -14.43 -3.53
N PRO A 160 -13.32 -14.89 -4.65
CA PRO A 160 -11.88 -15.14 -4.86
C PRO A 160 -11.06 -13.84 -4.80
N SER A 161 -9.73 -13.98 -4.65
CA SER A 161 -8.83 -12.80 -4.68
C SER A 161 -8.89 -12.12 -6.06
N ASN A 162 -8.85 -10.79 -6.07
CA ASN A 162 -8.74 -9.99 -7.27
C ASN A 162 -7.91 -8.73 -6.97
N PRO A 163 -6.70 -8.60 -7.53
CA PRO A 163 -5.79 -7.52 -7.15
C PRO A 163 -6.32 -6.12 -7.47
N HIS A 164 -7.03 -5.94 -8.59
CA HIS A 164 -7.61 -4.64 -8.93
C HIS A 164 -8.75 -4.27 -7.97
N LEU A 165 -9.57 -5.25 -7.59
CA LEU A 165 -10.63 -5.04 -6.62
C LEU A 165 -10.07 -4.78 -5.21
N ASP A 166 -9.00 -5.47 -4.81
CA ASP A 166 -8.26 -5.20 -3.57
C ASP A 166 -7.77 -3.75 -3.54
N LEU A 167 -7.08 -3.29 -4.59
CA LEU A 167 -6.62 -1.91 -4.71
C LEU A 167 -7.78 -0.91 -4.57
N ALA A 168 -8.88 -1.14 -5.29
CA ALA A 168 -10.04 -0.26 -5.27
C ALA A 168 -10.74 -0.21 -3.90
N VAL A 169 -10.81 -1.34 -3.17
CA VAL A 169 -11.37 -1.38 -1.81
C VAL A 169 -10.43 -0.71 -0.81
N LEU A 170 -9.12 -0.98 -0.87
CA LEU A 170 -8.13 -0.32 -0.02
C LEU A 170 -8.08 1.20 -0.23
N GLY A 171 -8.23 1.66 -1.48
CA GLY A 171 -8.33 3.07 -1.83
C GLY A 171 -9.51 3.79 -1.17
N GLN A 172 -10.58 3.04 -0.82
CA GLN A 172 -11.79 3.55 -0.18
C GLN A 172 -11.82 3.39 1.36
N ALA A 173 -10.79 2.79 1.97
CA ALA A 173 -10.76 2.57 3.42
C ALA A 173 -10.77 3.88 4.23
N ASN A 174 -11.37 3.87 5.42
CA ASN A 174 -11.33 5.04 6.31
C ASN A 174 -9.91 5.27 6.85
N TYR A 175 -9.17 4.20 7.12
CA TYR A 175 -7.75 4.21 7.42
C TYR A 175 -7.06 3.07 6.68
N PHE A 176 -5.82 3.28 6.26
CA PHE A 176 -5.06 2.29 5.50
C PHE A 176 -3.70 2.05 6.14
N ILE A 177 -3.32 0.78 6.31
CA ILE A 177 -1.95 0.40 6.69
C ILE A 177 -1.36 -0.48 5.59
N GLY A 178 -0.27 0.00 4.99
CA GLY A 178 0.37 -0.64 3.85
C GLY A 178 1.80 -1.11 4.12
N ASN A 179 2.37 -1.80 3.13
CA ASN A 179 3.77 -2.18 3.12
C ASN A 179 4.61 -1.12 2.42
N CYS A 180 5.61 -0.55 3.10
CA CYS A 180 6.39 0.56 2.55
C CYS A 180 7.17 0.18 1.28
N VAL A 181 7.63 -1.06 1.15
CA VAL A 181 8.47 -1.48 0.03
C VAL A 181 7.62 -1.85 -1.20
N SER A 182 6.36 -2.25 -0.99
CA SER A 182 5.47 -2.72 -2.05
C SER A 182 4.97 -1.61 -2.99
N SER A 183 5.13 -1.82 -4.30
CA SER A 183 4.52 -0.97 -5.34
C SER A 183 3.01 -1.11 -5.44
N PHE A 184 2.45 -2.25 -5.00
CA PHE A 184 1.01 -2.44 -4.85
C PHE A 184 0.43 -1.51 -3.78
N THR A 185 1.09 -1.43 -2.61
CA THR A 185 0.77 -0.40 -1.60
C THR A 185 0.98 1.01 -2.15
N ALA A 186 2.04 1.25 -2.93
CA ALA A 186 2.30 2.57 -3.48
C ALA A 186 1.17 3.06 -4.39
N PHE A 187 0.53 2.16 -5.15
CA PHE A 187 -0.66 2.49 -5.93
C PHE A 187 -1.78 3.03 -5.03
N VAL A 188 -2.13 2.29 -3.96
CA VAL A 188 -3.16 2.70 -3.00
C VAL A 188 -2.78 4.01 -2.31
N LYS A 189 -1.54 4.13 -1.83
CA LYS A 189 -1.06 5.33 -1.13
C LYS A 189 -1.23 6.57 -1.99
N ARG A 190 -0.81 6.52 -3.26
CA ARG A 190 -0.95 7.65 -4.18
C ARG A 190 -2.41 7.98 -4.46
N GLU A 191 -3.29 6.99 -4.61
CA GLU A 191 -4.73 7.24 -4.81
C GLU A 191 -5.35 7.91 -3.57
N ARG A 192 -4.94 7.49 -2.37
CA ARG A 192 -5.42 8.05 -1.12
C ARG A 192 -4.92 9.46 -0.90
N ASP A 193 -3.66 9.74 -1.25
CA ASP A 193 -3.06 11.07 -1.11
C ASP A 193 -3.78 12.12 -1.97
N THR A 194 -4.18 11.76 -3.20
CA THR A 194 -4.93 12.68 -4.07
C THR A 194 -6.34 12.99 -3.55
N LYS A 195 -6.85 12.15 -2.65
CA LYS A 195 -8.15 12.29 -1.97
C LYS A 195 -8.02 12.83 -0.53
N GLY A 196 -6.80 13.11 -0.06
CA GLY A 196 -6.55 13.53 1.32
C GLY A 196 -6.87 12.46 2.38
N LEU A 197 -6.88 11.17 2.01
CA LEU A 197 -7.23 10.07 2.91
C LEU A 197 -6.02 9.57 3.73
N PRO A 198 -6.19 9.28 5.03
CA PRO A 198 -5.08 8.96 5.91
C PRO A 198 -4.51 7.57 5.64
N SER A 199 -3.18 7.45 5.70
CA SER A 199 -2.47 6.19 5.48
C SER A 199 -1.25 6.07 6.40
N GLU A 200 -0.90 4.85 6.78
CA GLU A 200 0.27 4.48 7.57
C GLU A 200 0.98 3.28 6.94
N PHE A 201 2.21 3.00 7.38
CA PHE A 201 2.96 1.84 6.93
C PHE A 201 3.38 0.98 8.11
N TRP A 202 3.53 -0.32 7.86
CA TRP A 202 4.02 -1.25 8.85
C TRP A 202 5.36 -0.80 9.42
N SER A 203 5.42 -0.74 10.75
CA SER A 203 6.66 -0.50 11.51
C SER A 203 7.32 0.85 11.22
N PHE A 204 6.54 1.83 10.74
CA PHE A 204 7.01 3.17 10.41
C PHE A 204 6.13 4.26 11.07
N PRO A 205 6.71 5.36 11.57
CA PRO A 205 8.15 5.64 11.69
C PRO A 205 8.84 4.66 12.65
N ASP A 206 10.13 4.40 12.42
CA ASP A 206 10.95 3.59 13.33
C ASP A 206 11.19 4.39 14.62
N ARG A 207 10.25 4.26 15.55
CA ARG A 207 10.38 4.84 16.89
C ARG A 207 11.29 3.91 17.68
N LYS A 208 12.58 4.24 17.78
CA LYS A 208 13.47 3.61 18.77
C LYS A 208 12.73 3.57 20.11
N LYS A 209 12.60 2.39 20.72
CA LYS A 209 12.09 2.27 22.09
C LYS A 209 12.89 3.23 22.95
N SER A 210 12.22 4.17 23.62
CA SER A 210 12.90 4.98 24.65
C SER A 210 13.40 4.00 25.71
N LYS A 211 14.62 4.19 26.22
CA LYS A 211 15.31 3.33 27.21
C LYS A 211 14.59 3.21 28.58
N HIS A 212 13.34 3.64 28.71
CA HIS A 212 12.60 3.69 29.98
C HIS A 212 11.53 2.61 30.16
N GLU A 213 11.50 1.57 29.33
CA GLU A 213 10.60 0.42 29.50
C GLU A 213 11.38 -0.91 29.43
N GLU A 214 12.39 -1.04 30.29
CA GLU A 214 12.90 -2.32 30.82
C GLU A 214 12.69 -2.35 32.33
#